data_AF-A0A7Y5SNP0-F1
#
_entry.id   AF-A0A7Y5SNP0-F1
#
_cell.length_a   1.000
_cell.length_b   1.000
_cell.length_c   1.000
_cell.angle_alpha   90.00
_cell.angle_beta   90.00
_cell.angle_gamma   90.00
#
_symmetry.space_group_name_H-M   'P 1'
#
loop_
_entity.id
_entity.type
_entity.pdbx_description
1 polymer ?
#
loop_
_entity_poly.entity_id
_entity_poly.type
_entity_poly.pdbx_seq_one_letter_code
_entity_poly.pdbx_strand_id
1 'polypeptide(L)'
;MNGKEEDLPEGKYLPEIMHQFAADFLARHKDRPFFLYYPISHVHGPIVRTPDSREGADKDRLYADNVEYMDKLVGKLIGELDHLQLRSKTLVLFTGDNGTARFGVDLATVHGRRISGQKATMLEGGSRVPLIANWPGATPAGKVNRDLTDFSDFLSTFSELGGAKLPEGVTLDSHSFAAQLKGEKGTPREWVYVELNGKSYARDARYKLTNGGELFDLSDAPYKEVLVPKDATDPAAVAARSRLQHVLDQHPTAPGKEPQAKKGAKKAKRAQEAARQEP
;
A
#
# COMPACT_ATOMS: atom_id res chain seq x y z
N MET A 1 -14.96 -4.65 -16.43
CA MET A 1 -13.59 -5.18 -16.25
C MET A 1 -12.58 -4.51 -17.18
N ASN A 2 -11.30 -4.39 -16.81
CA ASN A 2 -10.22 -3.87 -17.68
C ASN A 2 -10.54 -2.54 -18.40
N GLY A 3 -10.90 -1.51 -17.62
CA GLY A 3 -11.27 -0.19 -18.14
C GLY A 3 -12.72 -0.06 -18.62
N LYS A 4 -13.51 -1.14 -18.60
CA LYS A 4 -14.95 -1.11 -18.88
C LYS A 4 -15.76 -1.22 -17.59
N GLU A 5 -16.83 -0.45 -17.50
CA GLU A 5 -17.83 -0.58 -16.45
C GLU A 5 -18.74 -1.76 -16.77
N GLU A 6 -18.97 -2.62 -15.78
CA GLU A 6 -19.79 -3.82 -15.89
C GLU A 6 -20.53 -4.03 -14.57
N ASP A 7 -21.78 -4.48 -14.64
CA ASP A 7 -22.55 -4.84 -13.46
C ASP A 7 -22.00 -6.10 -12.80
N LEU A 8 -21.96 -6.11 -11.46
CA LEU A 8 -21.62 -7.31 -10.70
C LEU A 8 -22.79 -8.31 -10.83
N PRO A 9 -22.58 -9.51 -11.42
CA PRO A 9 -23.65 -10.49 -11.54
C PRO A 9 -24.18 -10.91 -10.18
N GLU A 10 -25.48 -11.16 -10.09
CA GLU A 10 -26.14 -11.53 -8.85
C GLU A 10 -25.50 -12.79 -8.23
N GLY A 11 -25.30 -12.76 -6.91
CA GLY A 11 -24.70 -13.85 -6.16
C GLY A 11 -23.20 -14.08 -6.40
N LYS A 12 -22.51 -13.22 -7.18
CA LYS A 12 -21.06 -13.33 -7.39
C LYS A 12 -20.28 -12.46 -6.42
N TYR A 13 -19.13 -12.98 -5.99
CA TYR A 13 -18.19 -12.27 -5.15
C TYR A 13 -17.16 -11.56 -6.03
N LEU A 14 -17.16 -10.22 -6.01
CA LEU A 14 -16.32 -9.39 -6.89
C LEU A 14 -14.83 -9.81 -6.88
N PRO A 15 -14.17 -10.06 -5.73
CA PRO A 15 -12.78 -10.52 -5.72
C PRO A 15 -12.52 -11.82 -6.49
N GLU A 16 -13.47 -12.77 -6.52
CA GLU A 16 -13.33 -13.98 -7.35
C GLU A 16 -13.43 -13.67 -8.84
N ILE A 17 -14.31 -12.74 -9.25
CA ILE A 17 -14.39 -12.32 -10.66
C ILE A 17 -13.08 -11.65 -11.09
N MET A 18 -12.53 -10.78 -10.23
CA MET A 18 -11.23 -10.15 -10.49
C MET A 18 -10.11 -11.20 -10.60
N HIS A 19 -10.15 -12.22 -9.74
CA HIS A 19 -9.21 -13.34 -9.78
C HIS A 19 -9.33 -14.17 -11.08
N GLN A 20 -10.55 -14.53 -11.47
CA GLN A 20 -10.81 -15.28 -12.70
C GLN A 20 -10.25 -14.54 -13.92
N PHE A 21 -10.47 -13.23 -14.00
CA PHE A 21 -9.89 -12.45 -15.09
C PHE A 21 -8.35 -12.43 -15.06
N ALA A 22 -7.75 -12.35 -13.87
CA ALA A 22 -6.29 -12.42 -13.72
C ALA A 22 -5.76 -13.78 -14.20
N ALA A 23 -6.39 -14.88 -13.82
CA ALA A 23 -6.05 -16.23 -14.28
C ALA A 23 -6.21 -16.36 -15.81
N ASP A 24 -7.32 -15.89 -16.37
CA ASP A 24 -7.58 -15.89 -17.81
C ASP A 24 -6.56 -15.04 -18.58
N PHE A 25 -6.14 -13.91 -18.00
CA PHE A 25 -5.07 -13.08 -18.57
C PHE A 25 -3.75 -13.84 -18.61
N LEU A 26 -3.35 -14.49 -17.52
CA LEU A 26 -2.13 -15.30 -17.47
C LEU A 26 -2.17 -16.42 -18.52
N ALA A 27 -3.28 -17.15 -18.62
CA ALA A 27 -3.44 -18.24 -19.58
C ALA A 27 -3.30 -17.77 -21.03
N ARG A 28 -3.96 -16.65 -21.39
CA ARG A 28 -3.89 -16.06 -22.74
C ARG A 28 -2.53 -15.46 -23.09
N HIS A 29 -1.70 -15.14 -22.10
CA HIS A 29 -0.43 -14.45 -22.29
C HIS A 29 0.80 -15.30 -21.89
N LYS A 30 0.63 -16.58 -21.53
CA LYS A 30 1.67 -17.47 -20.99
C LYS A 30 2.94 -17.58 -21.85
N ASP A 31 2.80 -17.38 -23.17
CA ASP A 31 3.87 -17.53 -24.17
C ASP A 31 4.61 -16.21 -24.49
N ARG A 32 4.32 -15.12 -23.77
CA ARG A 32 5.02 -13.83 -23.89
C ARG A 32 5.21 -13.14 -22.54
N PRO A 33 6.13 -12.17 -22.41
CA PRO A 33 6.18 -11.32 -21.22
C PRO A 33 4.85 -10.60 -21.00
N PHE A 34 4.47 -10.45 -19.73
CA PHE A 34 3.23 -9.77 -19.35
C PHE A 34 3.45 -8.87 -18.14
N PHE A 35 2.58 -7.89 -17.99
CA PHE A 35 2.42 -7.10 -16.78
C PHE A 35 0.98 -7.23 -16.32
N LEU A 36 0.77 -7.73 -15.09
CA LEU A 36 -0.54 -7.87 -14.47
C LEU A 36 -0.59 -6.95 -13.26
N TYR A 37 -1.37 -5.88 -13.37
CA TYR A 37 -1.78 -5.10 -12.21
C TYR A 37 -3.08 -5.69 -11.67
N TYR A 38 -3.02 -6.29 -10.48
CA TYR A 38 -4.14 -6.97 -9.84
C TYR A 38 -4.56 -6.26 -8.53
N PRO A 39 -5.27 -5.13 -8.63
CA PRO A 39 -5.71 -4.36 -7.47
C PRO A 39 -6.95 -5.01 -6.84
N ILE A 40 -6.77 -6.17 -6.22
CA ILE A 40 -7.87 -6.86 -5.52
C ILE A 40 -8.55 -5.92 -4.53
N SER A 41 -9.89 -5.91 -4.50
CA SER A 41 -10.64 -4.93 -3.69
C SER A 41 -10.56 -5.14 -2.18
N HIS A 42 -10.00 -6.27 -1.74
CA HIS A 42 -9.73 -6.54 -0.33
C HIS A 42 -8.63 -5.61 0.23
N VAL A 43 -8.69 -5.15 1.47
CA VAL A 43 -9.80 -5.23 2.46
C VAL A 43 -10.50 -3.87 2.58
N HIS A 44 -10.85 -3.29 1.43
CA HIS A 44 -11.57 -2.02 1.39
C HIS A 44 -13.01 -2.19 1.89
N GLY A 45 -13.56 -1.13 2.51
CA GLY A 45 -14.94 -1.12 2.97
C GLY A 45 -15.95 -0.98 1.81
N PRO A 46 -17.20 -1.44 1.95
CA PRO A 46 -17.76 -2.12 3.11
C PRO A 46 -17.18 -3.53 3.32
N ILE A 47 -16.95 -3.92 4.57
CA ILE A 47 -16.52 -5.27 4.92
C ILE A 47 -17.75 -6.18 4.87
N VAL A 48 -17.78 -7.06 3.88
CA VAL A 48 -18.91 -7.97 3.62
C VAL A 48 -18.51 -9.41 3.90
N ARG A 49 -19.49 -10.31 4.00
CA ARG A 49 -19.23 -11.75 4.08
C ARG A 49 -18.46 -12.21 2.85
N THR A 50 -17.41 -12.99 3.08
CA THR A 50 -16.74 -13.75 2.04
C THR A 50 -17.49 -15.07 1.81
N PRO A 51 -17.24 -15.79 0.70
CA PRO A 51 -17.76 -17.14 0.51
C PRO A 51 -17.40 -18.13 1.63
N ASP A 52 -16.33 -17.89 2.37
CA ASP A 52 -15.86 -18.75 3.47
C ASP A 52 -16.34 -18.25 4.85
N SER A 53 -17.09 -17.14 4.91
CA SER A 53 -17.54 -16.55 6.17
C SER A 53 -18.62 -17.39 6.85
N ARG A 54 -18.35 -17.86 8.07
CA ARG A 54 -19.33 -18.56 8.91
C ARG A 54 -20.54 -17.68 9.26
N GLU A 55 -21.71 -18.29 9.39
CA GLU A 55 -22.91 -17.60 9.88
C GLU A 55 -22.68 -16.95 11.25
N GLY A 56 -23.33 -15.82 11.51
CA GLY A 56 -23.21 -15.10 12.78
C GLY A 56 -21.86 -14.42 13.06
N ALA A 57 -20.89 -14.43 12.12
CA ALA A 57 -19.63 -13.72 12.28
C ALA A 57 -19.83 -12.23 12.62
N ASP A 58 -19.14 -11.75 13.66
CA ASP A 58 -19.09 -10.35 14.05
C ASP A 58 -18.19 -9.52 13.11
N LYS A 59 -18.13 -8.20 13.34
CA LYS A 59 -17.37 -7.27 12.51
C LYS A 59 -15.87 -7.60 12.43
N ASP A 60 -15.26 -8.05 13.53
CA ASP A 60 -13.82 -8.28 13.61
C ASP A 60 -13.47 -9.60 12.93
N ARG A 61 -14.32 -10.62 13.10
CA ARG A 61 -14.21 -11.87 12.34
C ARG A 61 -14.45 -11.67 10.85
N LEU A 62 -15.42 -10.84 10.44
CA LEU A 62 -15.63 -10.53 9.03
C LEU A 62 -14.42 -9.81 8.41
N TYR A 63 -13.75 -8.93 9.16
CA TYR A 63 -12.51 -8.31 8.70
C TYR A 63 -11.41 -9.37 8.52
N ALA A 64 -11.24 -10.27 9.50
CA ALA A 64 -10.30 -11.38 9.40
C ALA A 64 -10.62 -12.31 8.22
N ASP A 65 -11.89 -12.67 8.00
CA ASP A 65 -12.34 -13.46 6.85
C ASP A 65 -11.90 -12.80 5.53
N ASN A 66 -12.03 -11.48 5.40
CA ASN A 66 -11.63 -10.76 4.19
C ASN A 66 -10.10 -10.76 3.99
N VAL A 67 -9.31 -10.69 5.06
CA VAL A 67 -7.85 -10.85 4.99
C VAL A 67 -7.46 -12.28 4.59
N GLU A 68 -8.05 -13.28 5.24
CA GLU A 68 -7.82 -14.70 4.94
C GLU A 68 -8.24 -15.05 3.51
N TYR A 69 -9.35 -14.50 3.02
CA TYR A 69 -9.82 -14.74 1.66
C TYR A 69 -8.94 -14.06 0.61
N MET A 70 -8.41 -12.86 0.90
CA MET A 70 -7.39 -12.22 0.05
C MET A 70 -6.14 -13.11 -0.05
N ASP A 71 -5.64 -13.63 1.08
CA ASP A 71 -4.51 -14.56 1.11
C ASP A 71 -4.79 -15.83 0.29
N LYS A 72 -5.99 -16.42 0.43
CA LYS A 72 -6.46 -17.54 -0.40
C LYS A 72 -6.40 -17.22 -1.90
N LEU A 73 -6.82 -16.04 -2.32
CA LEU A 73 -6.77 -15.63 -3.73
C LEU A 73 -5.34 -15.37 -4.23
N VAL A 74 -4.44 -14.86 -3.37
CA VAL A 74 -3.01 -14.81 -3.67
C VAL A 74 -2.44 -16.22 -3.83
N GLY A 75 -2.79 -17.15 -2.95
CA GLY A 75 -2.41 -18.56 -3.06
C GLY A 75 -2.90 -19.21 -4.37
N LYS A 76 -4.14 -18.95 -4.77
CA LYS A 76 -4.66 -19.38 -6.09
C LYS A 76 -3.84 -18.78 -7.23
N LEU A 77 -3.50 -17.48 -7.18
CA LEU A 77 -2.71 -16.82 -8.24
C LEU A 77 -1.33 -17.46 -8.39
N ILE A 78 -0.68 -17.79 -7.27
CA ILE A 78 0.58 -18.55 -7.27
C ILE A 78 0.38 -19.93 -7.90
N GLY A 79 -0.69 -20.64 -7.53
CA GLY A 79 -1.06 -21.94 -8.13
C GLY A 79 -1.29 -21.87 -9.64
N GLU A 80 -1.94 -20.81 -10.15
CA GLU A 80 -2.12 -20.61 -11.60
C GLU A 80 -0.78 -20.41 -12.32
N LEU A 81 0.13 -19.63 -11.73
CA LEU A 81 1.48 -19.45 -12.26
C LEU A 81 2.27 -20.78 -12.25
N ASP A 82 2.10 -21.62 -11.23
CA ASP A 82 2.72 -22.96 -11.16
C ASP A 82 2.17 -23.88 -12.25
N HIS A 83 0.84 -23.96 -12.38
CA HIS A 83 0.16 -24.78 -13.37
C HIS A 83 0.56 -24.39 -14.81
N LEU A 84 0.69 -23.10 -15.09
CA LEU A 84 1.14 -22.57 -16.38
C LEU A 84 2.68 -22.62 -16.56
N GLN A 85 3.43 -23.15 -15.58
CA GLN A 85 4.89 -23.23 -15.59
C GLN A 85 5.58 -21.86 -15.75
N LEU A 86 5.02 -20.83 -15.14
CA LEU A 86 5.48 -19.43 -15.22
C LEU A 86 6.30 -18.98 -14.00
N ARG A 87 6.38 -19.78 -12.93
CA ARG A 87 6.92 -19.31 -11.64
C ARG A 87 8.37 -18.86 -11.64
N SER A 88 9.25 -19.56 -12.34
CA SER A 88 10.67 -19.21 -12.40
C SER A 88 10.95 -17.94 -13.22
N LYS A 89 9.98 -17.48 -14.02
CA LYS A 89 10.11 -16.30 -14.90
C LYS A 89 9.16 -15.15 -14.53
N THR A 90 8.48 -15.24 -13.39
CA THR A 90 7.52 -14.23 -12.93
C THR A 90 7.95 -13.66 -11.59
N LEU A 91 8.22 -12.35 -11.55
CA LEU A 91 8.29 -11.58 -10.30
C LEU A 91 6.87 -11.27 -9.82
N VAL A 92 6.57 -11.66 -8.59
CA VAL A 92 5.33 -11.28 -7.88
C VAL A 92 5.67 -10.27 -6.80
N LEU A 93 5.05 -9.08 -6.86
CA LEU A 93 5.11 -8.07 -5.81
C LEU A 93 3.73 -7.95 -5.16
N PHE A 94 3.68 -8.03 -3.82
CA PHE A 94 2.47 -7.80 -3.03
C PHE A 94 2.67 -6.57 -2.15
N THR A 95 1.72 -5.62 -2.20
CA THR A 95 1.75 -4.39 -1.42
C THR A 95 0.36 -3.82 -1.17
N GLY A 96 0.24 -2.84 -0.28
CA GLY A 96 -0.96 -2.06 -0.04
C GLY A 96 -0.88 -0.65 -0.63
N ASP A 97 -2.02 0.03 -0.78
CA ASP A 97 -2.11 1.41 -1.27
C ASP A 97 -2.04 2.47 -0.14
N ASN A 98 -2.42 2.09 1.08
CA ASN A 98 -2.30 2.86 2.31
C ASN A 98 -2.45 1.94 3.54
N GLY A 99 -2.23 2.50 4.72
CA GLY A 99 -2.40 1.76 5.95
C GLY A 99 -3.87 1.41 6.27
N THR A 100 -4.05 0.57 7.29
CA THR A 100 -5.36 -0.03 7.62
C THR A 100 -6.44 1.02 7.88
N ALA A 101 -7.62 0.84 7.28
CA ALA A 101 -8.77 1.71 7.53
C ALA A 101 -9.43 1.44 8.88
N ARG A 102 -10.29 2.37 9.33
CA ARG A 102 -11.00 2.32 10.63
C ARG A 102 -11.73 1.02 10.96
N PHE A 103 -12.07 0.21 9.95
CA PHE A 103 -12.82 -1.04 10.13
C PHE A 103 -11.96 -2.20 10.63
N GLY A 104 -10.63 -2.11 10.49
CA GLY A 104 -9.69 -3.14 10.95
C GLY A 104 -8.52 -2.61 11.77
N VAL A 105 -8.49 -1.31 12.07
CA VAL A 105 -7.36 -0.67 12.75
C VAL A 105 -7.07 -1.27 14.13
N ASP A 106 -8.10 -1.75 14.84
CA ASP A 106 -7.92 -2.37 16.15
C ASP A 106 -7.27 -3.76 16.06
N LEU A 107 -7.32 -4.40 14.89
CA LEU A 107 -6.69 -5.69 14.59
C LEU A 107 -5.29 -5.53 13.95
N ALA A 108 -4.91 -4.30 13.57
CA ALA A 108 -3.68 -4.03 12.83
C ALA A 108 -2.45 -4.18 13.74
N THR A 109 -1.85 -5.37 13.70
CA THR A 109 -0.67 -5.71 14.51
C THR A 109 0.47 -6.27 13.65
N VAL A 110 1.70 -6.09 14.14
CA VAL A 110 2.88 -6.79 13.66
C VAL A 110 3.51 -7.45 14.89
N HIS A 111 3.74 -8.76 14.83
CA HIS A 111 4.19 -9.56 15.98
C HIS A 111 3.33 -9.35 17.24
N GLY A 112 2.01 -9.19 17.07
CA GLY A 112 1.06 -8.95 18.16
C GLY A 112 1.08 -7.54 18.76
N ARG A 113 1.98 -6.65 18.30
CA ARG A 113 2.03 -5.24 18.72
C ARG A 113 1.25 -4.36 17.74
N ARG A 114 0.41 -3.48 18.27
CA ARG A 114 -0.40 -2.55 17.46
C ARG A 114 0.47 -1.51 16.74
N ILE A 115 0.19 -1.29 15.47
CA ILE A 115 0.84 -0.25 14.65
C ILE A 115 0.34 1.14 15.07
N SER A 116 1.23 2.15 15.06
CA SER A 116 0.87 3.54 15.32
C SER A 116 0.13 4.15 14.12
N GLY A 117 -1.12 4.55 14.32
CA GLY A 117 -1.91 5.21 13.29
C GLY A 117 -2.68 4.29 12.37
N GLN A 118 -3.26 4.89 11.33
CA GLN A 118 -4.18 4.25 10.40
C GLN A 118 -4.28 5.05 9.09
N LYS A 119 -5.05 4.55 8.11
CA LYS A 119 -5.41 5.29 6.89
C LYS A 119 -5.74 6.76 7.21
N ALA A 120 -5.21 7.67 6.39
CA ALA A 120 -5.42 9.11 6.50
C ALA A 120 -4.86 9.75 7.79
N THR A 121 -3.84 9.15 8.39
CA THR A 121 -3.03 9.78 9.45
C THR A 121 -1.60 10.00 8.97
N MET A 122 -0.88 10.96 9.58
CA MET A 122 0.53 11.24 9.30
C MET A 122 1.48 10.39 10.16
N LEU A 123 0.99 9.26 10.68
CA LEU A 123 1.74 8.30 11.47
C LEU A 123 2.20 7.14 10.59
N GLU A 124 3.13 6.30 11.07
CA GLU A 124 3.65 5.14 10.35
C GLU A 124 2.55 4.27 9.72
N GLY A 125 1.50 3.92 10.47
CA GLY A 125 0.35 3.14 10.01
C GLY A 125 -0.59 3.86 9.04
N GLY A 126 -0.25 5.07 8.58
CA GLY A 126 -0.95 5.76 7.51
C GLY A 126 -0.42 5.43 6.11
N SER A 127 0.90 5.35 5.95
CA SER A 127 1.59 5.17 4.66
C SER A 127 2.47 3.93 4.60
N ARG A 128 2.94 3.39 5.74
CA ARG A 128 3.78 2.19 5.76
C ARG A 128 2.93 0.96 5.51
N VAL A 129 3.16 0.34 4.36
CA VAL A 129 2.46 -0.84 3.87
C VAL A 129 3.42 -2.03 3.76
N PRO A 130 2.92 -3.28 3.77
CA PRO A 130 3.77 -4.44 3.46
C PRO A 130 4.31 -4.32 2.03
N LEU A 131 5.53 -4.80 1.79
CA LEU A 131 6.07 -5.05 0.46
C LEU A 131 6.73 -6.43 0.49
N ILE A 132 6.16 -7.38 -0.25
CA ILE A 132 6.70 -8.74 -0.39
C ILE A 132 7.09 -8.94 -1.84
N ALA A 133 8.34 -9.36 -2.06
CA ALA A 133 8.83 -9.77 -3.36
C ALA A 133 9.02 -11.30 -3.41
N ASN A 134 8.48 -11.93 -4.45
CA ASN A 134 8.64 -13.34 -4.69
C ASN A 134 9.01 -13.61 -6.16
N TRP A 135 10.26 -13.98 -6.39
CA TRP A 135 10.78 -14.30 -7.72
C TRP A 135 11.76 -15.48 -7.61
N PRO A 136 11.26 -16.73 -7.72
CA PRO A 136 12.10 -17.92 -7.65
C PRO A 136 13.27 -17.86 -8.64
N GLY A 137 14.48 -18.06 -8.13
CA GLY A 137 15.72 -18.01 -8.93
C GLY A 137 16.39 -16.63 -8.99
N ALA A 138 15.73 -15.55 -8.53
CA ALA A 138 16.29 -14.21 -8.52
C ALA A 138 16.24 -13.55 -7.13
N THR A 139 15.10 -13.58 -6.44
CA THR A 139 14.97 -12.99 -5.10
C THR A 139 15.45 -13.97 -4.02
N PRO A 140 16.35 -13.56 -3.10
CA PRO A 140 16.76 -14.41 -1.98
C PRO A 140 15.60 -14.77 -1.05
N ALA A 141 15.38 -16.06 -0.86
CA ALA A 141 14.31 -16.55 0.01
C ALA A 141 14.54 -16.19 1.48
N GLY A 142 13.47 -15.77 2.17
CA GLY A 142 13.48 -15.51 3.62
C GLY A 142 14.34 -14.33 4.06
N LYS A 143 14.76 -13.45 3.14
CA LYS A 143 15.53 -12.25 3.47
C LYS A 143 14.62 -11.05 3.69
N VAL A 144 15.05 -10.16 4.58
CA VAL A 144 14.43 -8.88 4.84
C VAL A 144 15.38 -7.79 4.35
N ASN A 145 14.90 -6.92 3.47
CA ASN A 145 15.59 -5.67 3.13
C ASN A 145 15.00 -4.53 3.98
N ARG A 146 15.87 -3.66 4.51
CA ARG A 146 15.53 -2.49 5.32
C ARG A 146 15.71 -1.15 4.60
N ASP A 147 16.14 -1.21 3.34
CA ASP A 147 16.23 -0.06 2.45
C ASP A 147 14.86 0.64 2.35
N LEU A 148 14.89 1.96 2.21
CA LEU A 148 13.68 2.73 1.96
C LEU A 148 13.19 2.47 0.54
N THR A 149 11.88 2.27 0.42
CA THR A 149 11.17 2.17 -0.86
C THR A 149 9.92 3.02 -0.77
N ASP A 150 9.69 3.81 -1.80
CA ASP A 150 8.49 4.60 -2.02
C ASP A 150 7.65 3.95 -3.14
N PHE A 151 6.33 4.18 -3.13
CA PHE A 151 5.46 3.60 -4.15
C PHE A 151 5.79 4.14 -5.56
N SER A 152 6.32 5.36 -5.67
CA SER A 152 6.77 5.95 -6.94
C SER A 152 7.90 5.15 -7.60
N ASP A 153 8.71 4.43 -6.83
CA ASP A 153 9.86 3.66 -7.31
C ASP A 153 9.50 2.49 -8.25
N PHE A 154 8.25 2.06 -8.21
CA PHE A 154 7.75 0.98 -9.05
C PHE A 154 7.92 1.31 -10.55
N LEU A 155 7.79 2.59 -10.94
CA LEU A 155 7.96 3.01 -12.33
C LEU A 155 9.37 2.72 -12.86
N SER A 156 10.41 3.24 -12.19
CA SER A 156 11.81 3.01 -12.57
C SER A 156 12.19 1.54 -12.43
N THR A 157 11.70 0.86 -11.40
CA THR A 157 11.96 -0.57 -11.18
C THR A 157 11.39 -1.44 -12.31
N PHE A 158 10.14 -1.21 -12.71
CA PHE A 158 9.53 -1.96 -13.81
C PHE A 158 10.12 -1.60 -15.17
N SER A 159 10.51 -0.34 -15.37
CA SER A 159 11.18 0.07 -16.60
C SER A 159 12.54 -0.62 -16.75
N GLU A 160 13.33 -0.67 -15.67
CA GLU A 160 14.61 -1.39 -15.66
C GLU A 160 14.44 -2.89 -15.92
N LEU A 161 13.52 -3.55 -15.19
CA LEU A 161 13.29 -4.99 -15.34
C LEU A 161 12.68 -5.37 -16.70
N GLY A 162 11.83 -4.50 -17.25
CA GLY A 162 11.16 -4.70 -18.54
C GLY A 162 11.95 -4.22 -19.75
N GLY A 163 13.09 -3.54 -19.55
CA GLY A 163 13.88 -2.93 -20.62
C GLY A 163 13.20 -1.73 -21.30
N ALA A 164 12.25 -1.07 -20.64
CA ALA A 164 11.59 0.11 -21.16
C ALA A 164 12.41 1.38 -20.87
N LYS A 165 12.32 2.37 -21.77
CA LYS A 165 12.91 3.69 -21.53
C LYS A 165 11.97 4.53 -20.67
N LEU A 166 12.51 5.24 -19.70
CA LEU A 166 11.80 6.27 -18.97
C LEU A 166 11.47 7.46 -19.88
N PRO A 167 10.37 8.19 -19.61
CA PRO A 167 10.01 9.37 -20.39
C PRO A 167 11.09 10.46 -20.31
N GLU A 168 11.42 11.06 -21.45
CA GLU A 168 12.35 12.19 -21.53
C GLU A 168 11.68 13.49 -21.08
N GLY A 169 12.47 14.41 -20.51
CA GLY A 169 11.99 15.75 -20.13
C GLY A 169 11.08 15.80 -18.89
N VAL A 170 10.96 14.69 -18.15
CA VAL A 170 10.19 14.61 -16.90
C VAL A 170 11.13 14.37 -15.74
N THR A 171 11.04 15.20 -14.69
CA THR A 171 11.69 14.92 -13.41
C THR A 171 10.89 13.84 -12.69
N LEU A 172 11.54 12.71 -12.36
CA LEU A 172 10.92 11.58 -11.68
C LEU A 172 11.50 11.45 -10.27
N ASP A 173 10.62 11.25 -9.29
CA ASP A 173 11.00 10.92 -7.91
C ASP A 173 11.33 9.43 -7.71
N SER A 174 11.17 8.64 -8.78
CA SER A 174 11.23 7.18 -8.80
C SER A 174 12.67 6.67 -8.86
N HIS A 175 13.10 5.91 -7.87
CA HIS A 175 14.40 5.24 -7.83
C HIS A 175 14.22 3.73 -7.98
N SER A 176 14.89 3.10 -8.95
CA SER A 176 14.78 1.65 -9.09
C SER A 176 15.31 0.91 -7.87
N PHE A 177 14.54 -0.08 -7.40
CA PHE A 177 14.97 -1.05 -6.39
C PHE A 177 15.16 -2.47 -6.97
N ALA A 178 15.41 -2.59 -8.28
CA ALA A 178 15.58 -3.87 -8.96
C ALA A 178 16.77 -4.70 -8.42
N ALA A 179 17.89 -4.04 -8.06
CA ALA A 179 19.02 -4.70 -7.43
C ALA A 179 18.64 -5.28 -6.05
N GLN A 180 17.90 -4.51 -5.24
CA GLN A 180 17.39 -4.94 -3.95
C GLN A 180 16.46 -6.16 -4.07
N LEU A 181 15.62 -6.22 -5.12
CA LEU A 181 14.77 -7.39 -5.40
C LEU A 181 15.58 -8.66 -5.65
N LYS A 182 16.79 -8.54 -6.19
CA LYS A 182 17.72 -9.65 -6.44
C LYS A 182 18.67 -9.93 -5.28
N GLY A 183 18.57 -9.15 -4.18
CA GLY A 183 19.51 -9.22 -3.06
C GLY A 183 20.89 -8.65 -3.36
N GLU A 184 21.02 -7.88 -4.43
CA GLU A 184 22.24 -7.23 -4.85
C GLU A 184 22.37 -5.86 -4.18
N LYS A 185 23.59 -5.32 -4.19
CA LYS A 185 23.84 -3.97 -3.68
C LYS A 185 23.29 -2.94 -4.68
N GLY A 186 22.18 -2.30 -4.32
CA GLY A 186 21.59 -1.20 -5.08
C GLY A 186 22.07 0.19 -4.64
N THR A 187 21.32 1.21 -5.06
CA THR A 187 21.43 2.59 -4.55
C THR A 187 20.11 2.96 -3.87
N PRO A 188 19.94 2.60 -2.58
CA PRO A 188 18.71 2.88 -1.84
C PRO A 188 18.44 4.38 -1.73
N ARG A 189 17.16 4.71 -1.58
CA ARG A 189 16.72 6.09 -1.33
C ARG A 189 17.18 6.53 0.05
N GLU A 190 17.60 7.77 0.15
CA GLU A 190 18.00 8.35 1.44
C GLU A 190 16.79 8.81 2.26
N TRP A 191 15.71 9.20 1.59
CA TRP A 191 14.52 9.76 2.22
C TRP A 191 13.24 9.43 1.46
N VAL A 192 12.10 9.44 2.15
CA VAL A 192 10.74 9.36 1.60
C VAL A 192 9.97 10.62 2.00
N TYR A 193 9.14 11.15 1.09
CA TYR A 193 8.24 12.28 1.35
C TYR A 193 6.80 11.79 1.31
N VAL A 194 5.99 12.23 2.28
CA VAL A 194 4.56 11.91 2.34
C VAL A 194 3.77 13.18 2.55
N GLU A 195 2.69 13.35 1.80
CA GLU A 195 1.77 14.47 1.91
C GLU A 195 0.33 13.99 2.11
N LEU A 196 -0.40 14.70 2.97
CA LEU A 196 -1.81 14.50 3.20
C LEU A 196 -2.48 15.81 3.68
N ASN A 197 -3.34 16.39 2.84
CA ASN A 197 -4.22 17.51 3.19
C ASN A 197 -3.49 18.70 3.85
N GLY A 198 -2.44 19.23 3.21
CA GLY A 198 -1.69 20.37 3.74
C GLY A 198 -0.68 20.04 4.84
N LYS A 199 -0.57 18.76 5.21
CA LYS A 199 0.51 18.25 6.06
C LYS A 199 1.48 17.46 5.21
N SER A 200 2.76 17.55 5.53
CA SER A 200 3.75 16.64 4.97
C SER A 200 4.78 16.24 6.02
N TYR A 201 5.53 15.19 5.71
CA TYR A 201 6.79 14.90 6.36
C TYR A 201 7.80 14.36 5.35
N ALA A 202 9.08 14.58 5.65
CA ALA A 202 10.19 13.84 5.07
C ALA A 202 10.74 12.87 6.13
N ARG A 203 11.12 11.66 5.74
CA ARG A 203 11.77 10.71 6.64
C ARG A 203 12.97 10.04 6.00
N ASP A 204 13.95 9.68 6.80
CA ASP A 204 14.99 8.71 6.43
C ASP A 204 14.74 7.36 7.13
N ALA A 205 15.77 6.52 7.26
CA ALA A 205 15.66 5.22 7.93
C ALA A 205 15.33 5.34 9.43
N ARG A 206 15.75 6.42 10.09
CA ARG A 206 15.65 6.60 11.55
C ARG A 206 14.80 7.79 11.97
N TYR A 207 14.75 8.87 11.21
CA TYR A 207 14.08 10.10 11.63
C TYR A 207 12.96 10.51 10.67
N LYS A 208 11.94 11.18 11.21
CA LYS A 208 10.85 11.83 10.45
C LYS A 208 10.72 13.28 10.89
N LEU A 209 10.71 14.23 9.95
CA LEU A 209 10.48 15.65 10.19
C LEU A 209 9.16 16.07 9.52
N THR A 210 8.23 16.63 10.30
CA THR A 210 6.99 17.19 9.77
C THR A 210 7.20 18.60 9.23
N ASN A 211 6.34 19.05 8.32
CA ASN A 211 6.30 20.45 7.89
C ASN A 211 5.89 21.45 9.01
N GLY A 212 5.53 20.95 10.20
CA GLY A 212 5.39 21.73 11.43
C GLY A 212 6.68 21.87 12.26
N GLY A 213 7.79 21.28 11.82
CA GLY A 213 9.10 21.32 12.50
C GLY A 213 9.27 20.30 13.63
N GLU A 214 8.38 19.30 13.72
CA GLU A 214 8.48 18.24 14.72
C GLU A 214 9.35 17.10 14.16
N LEU A 215 10.42 16.76 14.87
CA LEU A 215 11.28 15.62 14.53
C LEU A 215 10.93 14.44 15.43
N PHE A 216 10.80 13.26 14.85
CA PHE A 216 10.55 12.01 15.55
C PHE A 216 11.68 11.01 15.27
N ASP A 217 12.14 10.32 16.32
CA ASP A 217 12.96 9.10 16.20
C ASP A 217 12.01 7.90 15.99
N LEU A 218 12.28 7.13 14.93
CA LEU A 218 11.53 5.98 14.45
C LEU A 218 12.15 4.63 14.86
N SER A 219 13.03 4.62 15.87
CA SER A 219 13.68 3.38 16.33
C SER A 219 12.70 2.30 16.83
N ASP A 220 11.50 2.69 17.28
CA ASP A 220 10.41 1.77 17.65
C ASP A 220 9.26 1.78 16.61
N ALA A 221 9.52 2.27 15.40
CA ALA A 221 8.57 2.18 14.30
C ALA A 221 8.39 0.72 13.84
N PRO A 222 7.16 0.30 13.48
CA PRO A 222 6.00 1.14 13.22
C PRO A 222 5.08 1.35 14.44
N TYR A 223 5.53 1.02 15.65
CA TYR A 223 4.68 0.98 16.86
C TYR A 223 4.62 2.31 17.59
N LYS A 224 5.72 3.08 17.59
CA LYS A 224 5.79 4.38 18.25
C LYS A 224 6.73 5.31 17.49
N GLU A 225 6.36 6.59 17.49
CA GLU A 225 7.20 7.69 17.03
C GLU A 225 7.57 8.52 18.26
N VAL A 226 8.86 8.68 18.52
CA VAL A 226 9.35 9.37 19.73
C VAL A 226 9.72 10.79 19.37
N LEU A 227 8.98 11.77 19.90
CA LEU A 227 9.28 13.18 19.66
C LEU A 227 10.68 13.52 20.19
N VAL A 228 11.50 14.11 19.33
CA VAL A 228 12.82 14.63 19.69
C VAL A 228 12.67 16.09 20.11
N PRO A 229 13.10 16.47 21.33
CA PRO A 229 13.06 17.86 21.79
C PRO A 229 13.72 18.83 20.80
N LYS A 230 13.18 20.06 20.73
CA LYS A 230 13.70 21.08 19.80
C LYS A 230 15.11 21.55 20.16
N ASP A 231 15.45 21.51 21.43
CA ASP A 231 16.75 21.82 22.03
C ASP A 231 17.68 20.61 22.14
N ALA A 232 17.31 19.46 21.55
CA ALA A 232 18.16 18.28 21.53
C ALA A 232 19.49 18.59 20.82
N THR A 233 20.60 18.30 21.51
CA THR A 233 21.97 18.52 21.02
C THR A 233 22.62 17.26 20.45
N ASP A 234 21.90 16.14 20.40
CA ASP A 234 22.36 14.90 19.78
C ASP A 234 22.78 15.16 18.31
N PRO A 235 24.04 14.92 17.93
CA PRO A 235 24.53 15.24 16.60
C PRO A 235 23.75 14.56 15.46
N ALA A 236 23.26 13.33 15.69
CA ALA A 236 22.49 12.61 14.69
C ALA A 236 21.11 13.25 14.46
N ALA A 237 20.41 13.63 15.53
CA ALA A 237 19.15 14.36 15.43
C ALA A 237 19.31 15.73 14.78
N VAL A 238 20.36 16.49 15.13
CA VAL A 238 20.65 17.79 14.52
C VAL A 238 20.89 17.65 13.02
N ALA A 239 21.75 16.70 12.61
CA ALA A 239 22.02 16.43 11.21
C ALA A 239 20.76 15.97 10.44
N ALA A 240 19.91 15.15 11.08
CA ALA A 240 18.65 14.70 10.50
C ALA A 240 17.67 15.86 10.27
N ARG A 241 17.55 16.81 11.23
CA ARG A 241 16.72 18.01 11.01
C ARG A 241 17.17 18.77 9.79
N SER A 242 18.46 19.09 9.67
CA SER A 242 18.97 19.85 8.53
C SER A 242 18.73 19.12 7.20
N ARG A 243 19.03 17.82 7.13
CA ARG A 243 18.82 17.02 5.91
C ARG A 243 17.35 16.93 5.53
N LEU A 244 16.47 16.60 6.47
CA LEU A 244 15.04 16.42 6.18
C LEU A 244 14.33 17.76 5.94
N GLN A 245 14.80 18.85 6.55
CA GLN A 245 14.29 20.20 6.25
C GLN A 245 14.60 20.57 4.80
N HIS A 246 15.80 20.27 4.32
CA HIS A 246 16.16 20.49 2.92
C HIS A 246 15.22 19.77 1.95
N VAL A 247 14.83 18.53 2.27
CA VAL A 247 13.83 17.78 1.49
C VAL A 247 12.48 18.48 1.49
N LEU A 248 11.99 18.92 2.66
CA LEU A 248 10.72 19.64 2.77
C LEU A 248 10.74 20.97 2.00
N ASP A 249 11.85 21.69 2.02
CA ASP A 249 12.00 22.97 1.32
C ASP A 249 11.95 22.81 -0.21
N GLN A 250 12.42 21.67 -0.72
CA GLN A 250 12.36 21.30 -2.14
C GLN A 250 10.99 20.79 -2.58
N HIS A 251 10.15 20.34 -1.64
CA HIS A 251 8.84 19.73 -1.89
C HIS A 251 7.77 20.47 -1.07
N PRO A 252 7.46 21.74 -1.41
CA PRO A 252 6.50 22.53 -0.65
C PRO A 252 5.12 21.87 -0.71
N THR A 253 4.52 21.69 0.47
CA THR A 253 3.22 21.03 0.61
C THR A 253 2.12 21.80 -0.10
N ALA A 254 1.27 21.12 -0.86
CA ALA A 254 0.09 21.78 -1.43
C ALA A 254 -0.87 22.22 -0.32
N PRO A 255 -1.59 23.35 -0.48
CA PRO A 255 -2.61 23.77 0.48
C PRO A 255 -3.64 22.66 0.72
N GLY A 256 -4.03 22.46 1.99
CA GLY A 256 -5.07 21.50 2.34
C GLY A 256 -6.41 21.87 1.70
N LYS A 257 -7.19 20.87 1.28
CA LYS A 257 -8.56 21.10 0.80
C LYS A 257 -9.43 21.58 1.97
N GLU A 258 -10.18 22.66 1.77
CA GLU A 258 -11.21 23.06 2.74
C GLU A 258 -12.19 21.90 2.97
N PRO A 259 -12.67 21.68 4.21
CA PRO A 259 -13.69 20.69 4.45
C PRO A 259 -14.92 21.02 3.60
N GLN A 260 -15.19 20.24 2.55
CA GLN A 260 -16.47 20.34 1.86
C GLN A 260 -17.56 20.03 2.90
N ALA A 261 -18.35 21.04 3.25
CA ALA A 261 -19.52 20.84 4.09
C ALA A 261 -20.34 19.72 3.45
N LYS A 262 -20.64 18.65 4.19
CA LYS A 262 -21.43 17.51 3.71
C LYS A 262 -22.89 17.93 3.44
N LYS A 263 -23.11 18.83 2.48
CA LYS A 263 -24.42 19.19 1.95
C LYS A 263 -24.78 18.17 0.87
N GLY A 264 -25.28 17.00 1.28
CA GLY A 264 -25.85 16.03 0.33
C GLY A 264 -26.08 14.64 0.90
N ALA A 265 -25.13 14.11 1.67
CA ALA A 265 -25.19 12.70 2.12
C ALA A 265 -26.34 12.40 3.09
N LYS A 266 -26.78 13.39 3.90
CA LYS A 266 -27.96 13.21 4.79
C LYS A 266 -29.28 13.18 4.04
N LYS A 267 -29.39 13.82 2.87
CA LYS A 267 -30.65 13.89 2.10
C LYS A 267 -30.85 12.61 1.27
N ALA A 268 -29.77 12.06 0.69
CA ALA A 268 -29.80 10.78 -0.01
C ALA A 268 -30.11 9.60 0.92
N LYS A 269 -29.53 9.59 2.14
CA LYS A 269 -29.78 8.52 3.11
C LYS A 269 -31.23 8.52 3.64
N ARG A 270 -31.81 9.70 3.89
CA ARG A 270 -33.23 9.83 4.27
C ARG A 270 -34.19 9.44 3.15
N ALA A 271 -33.85 9.71 1.88
CA ALA A 271 -34.67 9.31 0.74
C ALA A 271 -34.67 7.78 0.53
N GLN A 272 -33.53 7.12 0.72
CA GLN A 272 -33.44 5.65 0.64
C GLN A 272 -34.12 4.92 1.82
N GLU A 273 -34.12 5.52 3.01
CA GLU A 273 -34.82 4.97 4.18
C GLU A 273 -36.35 5.16 4.07
N ALA A 274 -36.82 6.26 3.48
CA ALA A 274 -38.25 6.50 3.24
C ALA A 274 -38.84 5.57 2.15
N ALA A 275 -38.09 5.29 1.08
CA ALA A 275 -38.53 4.40 0.00
C ALA A 275 -38.60 2.91 0.39
N ARG A 276 -38.14 2.54 1.59
CA ARG A 276 -38.20 1.16 2.13
C ARG A 276 -39.31 0.95 3.17
N GLN A 277 -40.10 1.99 3.48
CA GLN A 277 -41.11 1.95 4.53
C GLN A 277 -42.55 2.20 4.06
N GLU A 278 -42.81 2.28 2.76
CA GLU A 278 -44.19 2.25 2.27
C GLU A 278 -44.58 0.80 1.89
N PRO A 279 -45.75 0.31 2.35
CA PRO A 279 -46.19 -1.08 2.21
C PRO A 279 -46.58 -1.46 0.77
#